data_AF-A0A1H6PWR3-F1
#
_entry.id   AF-A0A1H6PWR3-F1
#
_cell.length_a   1.000
_cell.length_b   1.000
_cell.length_c   1.000
_cell.angle_alpha   90.00
_cell.angle_beta   90.00
_cell.angle_gamma   90.00
#
_symmetry.space_group_name_H-M   'P 1'
#
loop_
_entity.id
_entity.type
_entity.pdbx_description
1 polymer ?
#
loop_
_entity_poly.entity_id
_entity_poly.type
_entity_poly.pdbx_seq_one_letter_code
_entity_poly.pdbx_strand_id
1 'polypeptide(L)'
;MRPTRTVLKSRFIHDPKTIYPRVRVDRIQRATLKKAPKFQQVLASHAVPEWERFTKESQWHFMPGDKVQILAGPDKGKVSQIMARHEEGNSYLVDGVNGTQTFPIPPAMAQEGQTTHVIEFPNPLKQSELRLVAQRPEEDGTTTEVAIAAVECVGTYYDPAYKRVLPRRVMAHDHKTQVPWPAPLEPVEHVEGSTERDVARERTHWVTSLVKPPFPIGALPDIRNVHHKRFKRFSEREVDLLTAPKPFIPKGTPELFARPQHKKPENKLTAEMEAFIGNVMQKHADAQVGQHDRVKGLKYK
;
A
#
# COMPACT_ATOMS: atom_id res chain seq x y z
N MET A 1 -0.22 24.15 -25.39
CA MET A 1 -1.54 24.06 -24.73
C MET A 1 -1.61 25.08 -23.61
N ARG A 2 -2.63 25.96 -23.58
CA ARG A 2 -2.81 26.90 -22.47
C ARG A 2 -3.29 26.11 -21.24
N PRO A 3 -2.71 26.29 -20.04
CA PRO A 3 -3.28 25.69 -18.84
C PRO A 3 -4.69 26.23 -18.66
N THR A 4 -5.67 25.34 -18.46
CA THR A 4 -7.05 25.68 -18.11
C THR A 4 -7.02 26.38 -16.74
N ARG A 5 -6.92 27.70 -16.79
CA ARG A 5 -6.26 28.52 -15.76
C ARG A 5 -7.03 28.67 -14.45
N THR A 6 -8.21 28.07 -14.31
CA THR A 6 -9.01 28.14 -13.09
C THR A 6 -9.94 26.91 -12.96
N VAL A 7 -9.93 26.27 -11.78
CA VAL A 7 -10.97 25.31 -11.38
C VAL A 7 -12.15 26.11 -10.81
N LEU A 8 -12.96 26.72 -11.69
CA LEU A 8 -14.21 27.37 -11.28
C LEU A 8 -15.23 26.29 -10.90
N LYS A 9 -15.93 26.47 -9.77
CA LYS A 9 -16.99 25.57 -9.25
C LYS A 9 -16.51 24.15 -8.89
N SER A 10 -15.47 24.05 -8.05
CA SER A 10 -14.93 22.77 -7.55
C SER A 10 -15.99 21.84 -6.95
N ARG A 11 -17.02 22.38 -6.27
CA ARG A 11 -18.16 21.58 -5.77
C ARG A 11 -18.84 20.80 -6.88
N PHE A 12 -19.23 21.46 -7.96
CA PHE A 12 -19.87 20.79 -9.11
C PHE A 12 -18.98 19.73 -9.79
N ILE A 13 -17.65 19.81 -9.63
CA ILE A 13 -16.70 18.83 -10.17
C ILE A 13 -16.54 17.63 -9.21
N HIS A 14 -16.58 17.86 -7.90
CA HIS A 14 -16.50 16.82 -6.86
C HIS A 14 -17.84 16.11 -6.60
N ASP A 15 -18.95 16.85 -6.72
CA ASP A 15 -20.33 16.40 -6.54
C ASP A 15 -20.68 15.15 -7.37
N PRO A 16 -20.37 15.05 -8.69
CA PRO A 16 -20.75 13.87 -9.46
C PRO A 16 -20.03 12.59 -9.04
N LYS A 17 -18.81 12.70 -8.47
CA LYS A 17 -18.05 11.53 -7.99
C LYS A 17 -18.45 11.11 -6.57
N THR A 18 -18.91 12.06 -5.76
CA THR A 18 -19.16 11.87 -4.31
C THR A 18 -20.64 11.67 -3.97
N ILE A 19 -21.56 12.29 -4.73
CA ILE A 19 -23.00 12.32 -4.42
C ILE A 19 -23.78 11.22 -5.14
N TYR A 20 -23.29 10.73 -6.28
CA TYR A 20 -24.03 9.73 -7.04
C TYR A 20 -23.84 8.33 -6.46
N PRO A 21 -24.93 7.59 -6.14
CA PRO A 21 -24.81 6.19 -5.75
C PRO A 21 -24.15 5.41 -6.88
N ARG A 22 -23.43 4.32 -6.57
CA ARG A 22 -22.66 3.49 -7.53
C ARG A 22 -23.40 3.27 -8.86
N VAL A 23 -24.69 2.95 -8.80
CA VAL A 23 -25.58 2.73 -9.96
C VAL A 23 -25.65 3.91 -10.95
N ARG A 24 -25.56 5.16 -10.49
CA ARG A 24 -25.63 6.34 -11.37
C ARG A 24 -24.26 6.64 -12.00
N VAL A 25 -23.15 6.31 -11.33
CA VAL A 25 -21.80 6.37 -11.92
C VAL A 25 -21.69 5.37 -13.08
N ASP A 26 -22.17 4.14 -12.87
CA ASP A 26 -22.20 3.10 -13.92
C ASP A 26 -23.03 3.54 -15.12
N ARG A 27 -24.17 4.21 -14.90
CA ARG A 27 -25.00 4.74 -15.99
C ARG A 27 -24.27 5.80 -16.81
N ILE A 28 -23.58 6.73 -16.15
CA ILE A 28 -22.80 7.77 -16.82
C ILE A 28 -21.66 7.13 -17.61
N GLN A 29 -20.91 6.21 -17.01
CA GLN A 29 -19.84 5.47 -17.70
C GLN A 29 -20.36 4.74 -18.93
N ARG A 30 -21.48 4.00 -18.81
CA ARG A 30 -22.13 3.33 -19.95
C ARG A 30 -22.55 4.33 -21.03
N ALA A 31 -23.08 5.49 -20.67
CA ALA A 31 -23.48 6.51 -21.63
C ALA A 31 -22.26 7.14 -22.34
N THR A 32 -21.16 7.35 -21.61
CA THR A 32 -19.88 7.84 -22.16
C THR A 32 -19.26 6.80 -23.08
N LEU A 33 -19.20 5.53 -22.66
CA LEU A 33 -18.71 4.40 -23.45
C LEU A 33 -19.47 4.29 -24.77
N LYS A 34 -20.81 4.39 -24.74
CA LYS A 34 -21.63 4.36 -25.97
C LYS A 34 -21.30 5.48 -26.95
N LYS A 35 -20.79 6.62 -26.48
CA LYS A 35 -20.40 7.77 -27.33
C LYS A 35 -18.97 7.66 -27.85
N ALA A 36 -18.11 6.89 -27.20
CA ALA A 36 -16.73 6.69 -27.64
C ALA A 36 -16.68 5.86 -28.93
N PRO A 37 -15.65 6.00 -29.78
CA PRO A 37 -15.46 5.11 -30.92
C PRO A 37 -15.15 3.67 -30.46
N LYS A 38 -15.53 2.66 -31.26
CA LYS A 38 -15.44 1.24 -30.88
C LYS A 38 -14.05 0.79 -30.42
N PHE A 39 -12.99 1.27 -31.07
CA PHE A 39 -11.61 0.90 -30.69
C PHE A 39 -11.24 1.39 -29.27
N GLN A 40 -11.81 2.51 -28.79
CA GLN A 40 -11.62 2.97 -27.40
C GLN A 40 -12.54 2.24 -26.42
N GLN A 41 -13.70 1.77 -26.88
CA GLN A 41 -14.67 1.07 -26.03
C GLN A 41 -14.11 -0.23 -25.46
N VAL A 42 -13.22 -0.93 -26.16
CA VAL A 42 -12.67 -2.22 -25.70
C VAL A 42 -12.02 -2.09 -24.33
N LEU A 43 -10.97 -1.29 -24.21
CA LEU A 43 -10.28 -1.10 -22.93
C LEU A 43 -11.19 -0.45 -21.87
N ALA A 44 -11.93 0.58 -22.28
CA ALA A 44 -12.76 1.34 -21.36
C ALA A 44 -13.94 0.54 -20.80
N SER A 45 -14.42 -0.48 -21.52
CA SER A 45 -15.49 -1.37 -21.03
C SER A 45 -15.05 -2.25 -19.86
N HIS A 46 -13.75 -2.55 -19.77
CA HIS A 46 -13.13 -3.30 -18.68
C HIS A 46 -12.59 -2.38 -17.57
N ALA A 47 -12.78 -1.06 -17.66
CA ALA A 47 -12.29 -0.12 -16.66
C ALA A 47 -12.98 -0.32 -15.31
N VAL A 48 -12.16 -0.31 -14.26
CA VAL A 48 -12.51 -0.47 -12.86
C VAL A 48 -12.43 0.92 -12.19
N PRO A 49 -13.28 1.23 -11.19
CA PRO A 49 -13.21 2.50 -10.50
C PRO A 49 -11.88 2.66 -9.73
N GLU A 50 -11.43 3.91 -9.58
CA GLU A 50 -10.10 4.26 -9.06
C GLU A 50 -9.72 3.59 -7.73
N TRP A 51 -10.68 3.38 -6.83
CA TRP A 51 -10.47 2.77 -5.52
C TRP A 51 -10.36 1.24 -5.54
N GLU A 52 -10.79 0.59 -6.61
CA GLU A 52 -10.63 -0.86 -6.84
C GLU A 52 -9.42 -1.17 -7.75
N ARG A 53 -8.78 -0.14 -8.33
CA ARG A 53 -7.60 -0.32 -9.19
C ARG A 53 -6.41 -0.83 -8.38
N PHE A 54 -5.61 -1.67 -9.01
CA PHE A 54 -4.38 -2.18 -8.42
C PHE A 54 -3.27 -1.12 -8.45
N THR A 55 -3.02 -0.50 -7.30
CA THR A 55 -1.95 0.51 -7.14
C THR A 55 -0.62 -0.11 -6.74
N LYS A 56 -0.64 -1.24 -6.01
CA LYS A 56 0.57 -1.87 -5.47
C LYS A 56 1.03 -3.00 -6.39
N GLU A 57 2.34 -3.13 -6.56
CA GLU A 57 2.93 -4.21 -7.35
C GLU A 57 2.63 -5.61 -6.78
N SER A 58 2.39 -5.73 -5.47
CA SER A 58 1.98 -6.97 -4.82
C SER A 58 0.58 -7.46 -5.23
N GLN A 59 -0.26 -6.59 -5.77
CA GLN A 59 -1.60 -6.96 -6.24
C GLN A 59 -1.54 -7.58 -7.64
N TRP A 60 -0.52 -7.23 -8.42
CA TRP A 60 -0.28 -7.76 -9.76
C TRP A 60 0.53 -9.04 -9.68
N HIS A 61 0.00 -10.14 -10.21
CA HIS A 61 0.69 -11.43 -10.16
C HIS A 61 1.62 -11.66 -11.36
N PHE A 62 1.34 -10.96 -12.46
CA PHE A 62 2.09 -11.07 -13.72
C PHE A 62 2.59 -9.70 -14.18
N MET A 63 3.71 -9.68 -14.91
CA MET A 63 4.36 -8.49 -15.47
C MET A 63 4.48 -8.63 -17.00
N PRO A 64 4.54 -7.51 -17.77
CA PRO A 64 4.87 -7.59 -19.18
C PRO A 64 6.16 -8.37 -19.38
N GLY A 65 6.13 -9.33 -20.31
CA GLY A 65 7.22 -10.27 -20.54
C GLY A 65 6.99 -11.68 -19.97
N ASP A 66 6.09 -11.86 -19.01
CA ASP A 66 5.78 -13.20 -18.47
C ASP A 66 5.05 -14.07 -19.50
N LYS A 67 5.36 -15.37 -19.52
CA LYS A 67 4.58 -16.38 -20.23
C LYS A 67 3.39 -16.82 -19.37
N VAL A 68 2.21 -16.85 -19.97
CA VAL A 68 0.97 -17.22 -19.30
C VAL A 68 0.14 -18.19 -20.13
N GLN A 69 -0.55 -19.09 -19.44
CA GLN A 69 -1.57 -19.96 -20.01
C GLN A 69 -2.96 -19.39 -19.73
N ILE A 70 -3.83 -19.44 -20.74
CA ILE A 70 -5.19 -18.92 -20.64
C ILE A 70 -6.16 -19.99 -20.14
N LEU A 71 -7.01 -19.63 -19.20
CA LEU A 71 -7.98 -20.53 -18.55
C LEU A 71 -9.40 -20.40 -19.11
N ALA A 72 -9.76 -19.26 -19.68
CA ALA A 72 -11.11 -18.94 -20.11
C ALA A 72 -11.11 -18.27 -21.49
N GLY A 73 -12.23 -18.38 -22.21
CA GLY A 73 -12.38 -17.81 -23.55
C GLY A 73 -12.13 -18.81 -24.69
N PRO A 74 -12.13 -18.33 -25.95
CA PRO A 74 -12.02 -19.18 -27.14
C PRO A 74 -10.67 -19.90 -27.24
N ASP A 75 -9.63 -19.31 -26.65
CA ASP A 75 -8.25 -19.77 -26.74
C ASP A 75 -7.76 -20.45 -25.45
N LYS A 76 -8.68 -21.10 -24.73
CA LYS A 76 -8.36 -21.81 -23.49
C LYS A 76 -7.26 -22.86 -23.73
N GLY A 77 -6.26 -22.85 -22.85
CA GLY A 77 -5.13 -23.77 -22.86
C GLY A 77 -3.92 -23.30 -23.66
N LYS A 78 -4.05 -22.28 -24.51
CA LYS A 78 -2.91 -21.69 -25.24
C LYS A 78 -1.97 -20.95 -24.28
N VAL A 79 -0.68 -21.04 -24.59
CA VAL A 79 0.40 -20.33 -23.89
C VAL A 79 0.86 -19.16 -24.75
N SER A 80 0.99 -17.99 -24.14
CA SER A 80 1.33 -16.73 -24.81
C SER A 80 2.04 -15.78 -23.85
N GLN A 81 2.53 -14.66 -24.35
CA GLN A 81 3.28 -13.68 -23.55
C GLN A 81 2.42 -12.45 -23.26
N ILE A 82 2.56 -11.89 -22.05
CA ILE A 82 1.92 -10.63 -21.69
C ILE A 82 2.67 -9.48 -22.35
N MET A 83 1.96 -8.68 -23.15
CA MET A 83 2.50 -7.47 -23.78
C MET A 83 2.46 -6.27 -22.83
N ALA A 84 1.32 -6.04 -22.18
CA ALA A 84 1.12 -4.85 -21.36
C ALA A 84 0.10 -5.08 -20.24
N ARG A 85 0.20 -4.27 -19.19
CA ARG A 85 -0.80 -4.16 -18.13
C ARG A 85 -1.77 -3.04 -18.46
N HIS A 86 -3.06 -3.29 -18.32
CA HIS A 86 -4.10 -2.28 -18.37
C HIS A 86 -4.50 -1.91 -16.94
N GLU A 87 -3.82 -0.90 -16.39
CA GLU A 87 -3.97 -0.48 -14.98
C GLU A 87 -5.37 0.04 -14.66
N GLU A 88 -6.06 0.63 -15.63
CA GLU A 88 -7.41 1.15 -15.40
C GLU A 88 -8.45 0.05 -15.19
N GLY A 89 -8.22 -1.15 -15.72
CA GLY A 89 -9.17 -2.26 -15.71
C GLY A 89 -8.71 -3.51 -14.96
N ASN A 90 -7.58 -3.44 -14.26
CA ASN A 90 -6.97 -4.59 -13.57
C ASN A 90 -6.82 -5.82 -14.49
N SER A 91 -6.45 -5.58 -15.75
CA SER A 91 -6.44 -6.58 -16.81
C SER A 91 -5.11 -6.57 -17.57
N TYR A 92 -4.89 -7.59 -18.38
CA TYR A 92 -3.67 -7.81 -19.15
C TYR A 92 -3.96 -7.89 -20.64
N LEU A 93 -3.08 -7.32 -21.45
CA LEU A 93 -3.07 -7.51 -22.90
C LEU A 93 -2.06 -8.61 -23.21
N VAL A 94 -2.55 -9.66 -23.84
CA VAL A 94 -1.79 -10.87 -24.17
C VAL A 94 -1.65 -10.95 -25.68
N ASP A 95 -0.45 -11.29 -26.13
CA ASP A 95 -0.14 -11.31 -27.56
C ASP A 95 -0.87 -12.44 -28.28
N GLY A 96 -1.53 -12.11 -29.40
CA GLY A 96 -2.11 -13.07 -30.34
C GLY A 96 -3.24 -13.98 -29.81
N VAL A 97 -3.82 -13.70 -28.64
CA VAL A 97 -4.77 -14.62 -27.99
C VAL A 97 -5.94 -13.89 -27.30
N ASN A 98 -7.06 -14.61 -27.08
CA ASN A 98 -8.33 -14.19 -26.47
C ASN A 98 -9.33 -13.53 -27.44
N GLY A 99 -9.25 -13.89 -28.72
CA GLY A 99 -10.06 -13.27 -29.76
C GLY A 99 -9.68 -11.81 -29.98
N THR A 100 -9.26 -11.51 -31.20
CA THR A 100 -8.92 -10.15 -31.60
C THR A 100 -10.16 -9.48 -32.17
N GLN A 101 -10.54 -8.32 -31.65
CA GLN A 101 -11.65 -7.57 -32.24
C GLN A 101 -11.09 -6.65 -33.33
N THR A 102 -11.69 -6.70 -34.51
CA THR A 102 -11.34 -5.84 -35.64
C THR A 102 -12.18 -4.57 -35.62
N PHE A 103 -11.52 -3.42 -35.72
CA PHE A 103 -12.20 -2.14 -35.80
C PHE A 103 -11.62 -1.24 -36.89
N PRO A 104 -12.46 -0.42 -37.53
CA PRO A 104 -11.98 0.64 -38.39
C PRO A 104 -11.34 1.75 -37.53
N ILE A 105 -10.16 2.21 -37.94
CA ILE A 105 -9.42 3.30 -37.31
C ILE A 105 -9.30 4.50 -38.23
N PRO A 106 -9.26 5.74 -37.70
CA PRO A 106 -8.94 6.91 -38.50
C PRO A 106 -7.53 6.80 -39.12
N PRO A 107 -7.29 7.35 -40.33
CA PRO A 107 -5.97 7.32 -40.97
C PRO A 107 -4.86 7.94 -40.11
N ALA A 108 -5.19 8.92 -39.26
CA ALA A 108 -4.26 9.55 -38.33
C ALA A 108 -3.71 8.59 -37.26
N MET A 109 -4.33 7.42 -37.07
CA MET A 109 -3.91 6.38 -36.11
C MET A 109 -3.39 5.11 -36.81
N ALA A 110 -3.30 5.11 -38.13
CA ALA A 110 -2.77 3.97 -38.88
C ALA A 110 -1.27 3.86 -38.68
N GLN A 111 -0.77 2.63 -38.50
CA GLN A 111 0.66 2.40 -38.43
C GLN A 111 1.29 2.52 -39.81
N GLU A 112 2.54 2.99 -39.85
CA GLU A 112 3.31 3.06 -41.10
C GLU A 112 3.42 1.67 -41.72
N GLY A 113 2.95 1.52 -42.97
CA GLY A 113 2.91 0.24 -43.68
C GLY A 113 1.57 -0.51 -43.63
N GLN A 114 0.55 -0.01 -42.92
CA GLN A 114 -0.81 -0.55 -43.01
C GLN A 114 -1.52 -0.05 -44.27
N THR A 115 -1.95 -0.97 -45.13
CA THR A 115 -2.75 -0.66 -46.34
C THR A 115 -4.23 -0.53 -46.06
N THR A 116 -4.73 -1.21 -45.02
CA THR A 116 -6.13 -1.19 -44.59
C THR A 116 -6.30 -0.36 -43.33
N HIS A 117 -7.38 0.40 -43.24
CA HIS A 117 -7.76 1.17 -42.03
C HIS A 117 -8.43 0.29 -40.96
N VAL A 118 -8.04 -0.98 -40.88
CA VAL A 118 -8.61 -1.94 -39.93
C VAL A 118 -7.48 -2.42 -39.05
N ILE A 119 -7.64 -2.25 -37.73
CA ILE A 119 -6.70 -2.79 -36.75
C ILE A 119 -7.38 -3.91 -35.97
N GLU A 120 -6.58 -4.94 -35.73
CA GLU A 120 -6.83 -6.04 -34.85
C GLU A 120 -6.34 -5.67 -33.43
N PHE A 121 -7.27 -5.56 -32.48
CA PHE A 121 -6.95 -5.23 -31.08
C PHE A 121 -7.29 -6.39 -30.13
N PRO A 122 -6.33 -6.83 -29.28
CA PRO A 122 -6.56 -7.95 -28.37
C PRO A 122 -7.54 -7.60 -27.25
N ASN A 123 -8.40 -8.54 -26.86
CA ASN A 123 -9.30 -8.37 -25.73
C ASN A 123 -8.56 -8.50 -24.40
N PRO A 124 -8.73 -7.55 -23.46
CA PRO A 124 -8.06 -7.63 -22.16
C PRO A 124 -8.57 -8.81 -21.33
N LEU A 125 -7.63 -9.56 -20.76
CA LEU A 125 -7.88 -10.69 -19.87
C LEU A 125 -7.75 -10.31 -18.41
N LYS A 126 -8.61 -10.84 -17.55
CA LYS A 126 -8.47 -10.65 -16.10
C LYS A 126 -7.38 -11.55 -15.53
N GLN A 127 -6.82 -11.13 -14.40
CA GLN A 127 -5.83 -11.93 -13.69
C GLN A 127 -6.31 -13.36 -13.35
N SER A 128 -7.59 -13.53 -13.03
CA SER A 128 -8.19 -14.84 -12.71
C SER A 128 -8.29 -15.80 -13.89
N GLU A 129 -8.15 -15.28 -15.12
CA GLU A 129 -8.28 -16.05 -16.36
C GLU A 129 -6.92 -16.52 -16.88
N LEU A 130 -5.84 -16.26 -16.13
CA LEU A 130 -4.46 -16.53 -16.51
C LEU A 130 -3.74 -17.38 -15.45
N ARG A 131 -2.81 -18.22 -15.90
CA ARG A 131 -1.83 -18.92 -15.06
C ARG A 131 -0.43 -18.62 -15.54
N LEU A 132 0.51 -18.47 -14.60
CA LEU A 132 1.91 -18.28 -14.95
C LEU A 132 2.48 -19.60 -15.51
N VAL A 133 3.25 -19.51 -16.59
CA VAL A 133 4.02 -20.64 -17.12
C VAL A 133 5.48 -20.37 -16.82
N ALA A 134 6.10 -21.25 -16.05
CA ALA A 134 7.51 -21.18 -15.73
C ALA A 134 8.26 -22.30 -16.44
N GLN A 135 9.50 -22.01 -16.82
CA GLN A 135 10.43 -23.00 -17.36
C GLN A 135 11.14 -23.69 -16.20
N ARG A 136 10.97 -25.01 -16.09
CA ARG A 136 11.65 -25.84 -15.09
C ARG A 136 12.76 -26.63 -15.78
N PRO A 137 14.02 -26.49 -15.36
CA PRO A 137 15.07 -27.38 -15.81
C PRO A 137 14.86 -28.77 -15.18
N GLU A 138 14.87 -29.80 -16.01
CA GLU A 138 14.85 -31.21 -15.59
C GLU A 138 16.28 -31.74 -15.43
N GLU A 139 16.45 -32.86 -14.72
CA GLU A 139 17.77 -33.47 -14.46
C GLU A 139 18.49 -33.86 -15.76
N ASP A 140 17.72 -34.16 -16.81
CA ASP A 140 18.22 -34.53 -18.14
C ASP A 140 18.69 -33.32 -18.99
N GLY A 141 18.66 -32.11 -18.44
CA GLY A 141 19.04 -30.87 -19.12
C GLY A 141 17.98 -30.31 -20.07
N THR A 142 16.83 -30.97 -20.19
CA THR A 142 15.67 -30.48 -20.92
C THR A 142 14.88 -29.46 -20.09
N THR A 143 14.42 -28.39 -20.74
CA THR A 143 13.56 -27.39 -20.11
C THR A 143 12.10 -27.72 -20.39
N THR A 144 11.34 -28.03 -19.34
CA THR A 144 9.89 -28.26 -19.46
C THR A 144 9.12 -27.01 -19.08
N GLU A 145 8.05 -26.72 -19.83
CA GLU A 145 7.14 -25.61 -19.50
C GLU A 145 6.05 -26.10 -18.56
N VAL A 146 6.02 -25.54 -17.34
CA VAL A 146 5.10 -25.93 -16.28
C VAL A 146 4.14 -24.78 -15.97
N ALA A 147 2.84 -25.05 -16.09
CA ALA A 147 1.81 -24.11 -15.68
C ALA A 147 1.63 -24.15 -14.15
N ILE A 148 1.73 -23.00 -13.50
CA ILE A 148 1.61 -22.83 -12.06
C ILE A 148 0.14 -22.57 -11.70
N ALA A 149 -0.40 -23.35 -10.75
CA ALA A 149 -1.80 -23.26 -10.37
C ALA A 149 -2.19 -21.91 -9.75
N ALA A 150 -1.40 -21.43 -8.79
CA ALA A 150 -1.58 -20.15 -8.12
C ALA A 150 -0.23 -19.59 -7.64
N VAL A 151 -0.10 -18.27 -7.70
CA VAL A 151 1.10 -17.53 -7.30
C VAL A 151 0.73 -16.64 -6.12
N GLU A 152 1.61 -16.55 -5.13
CA GLU A 152 1.49 -15.65 -3.99
C GLU A 152 2.71 -14.71 -3.93
N CYS A 153 2.47 -13.47 -3.52
CA CYS A 153 3.51 -12.47 -3.35
C CYS A 153 3.93 -12.41 -1.87
N VAL A 154 5.10 -12.96 -1.53
CA VAL A 154 5.60 -13.06 -0.15
C VAL A 154 6.90 -12.29 0.02
N GLY A 155 6.90 -11.29 0.90
CA GLY A 155 8.06 -10.44 1.13
C GLY A 155 8.43 -9.57 -0.08
N THR A 156 9.53 -8.82 0.04
CA THR A 156 10.00 -7.89 -0.99
C THR A 156 11.51 -7.95 -1.16
N TYR A 157 12.00 -7.57 -2.34
CA TYR A 157 13.42 -7.44 -2.65
C TYR A 157 13.63 -6.29 -3.64
N TYR A 158 14.83 -5.71 -3.65
CA TYR A 158 15.18 -4.71 -4.65
C TYR A 158 15.68 -5.39 -5.93
N ASP A 159 15.02 -5.11 -7.05
CA ASP A 159 15.40 -5.64 -8.34
C ASP A 159 16.25 -4.62 -9.12
N PRO A 160 17.51 -4.95 -9.49
CA PRO A 160 18.38 -4.04 -10.21
C PRO A 160 17.92 -3.77 -11.65
N ALA A 161 17.23 -4.71 -12.30
CA ALA A 161 16.75 -4.54 -13.67
C ALA A 161 15.59 -3.55 -13.72
N TYR A 162 14.62 -3.71 -12.81
CA TYR A 162 13.48 -2.80 -12.69
C TYR A 162 13.76 -1.52 -11.89
N LYS A 163 14.91 -1.46 -11.21
CA LYS A 163 15.36 -0.33 -10.36
C LYS A 163 14.33 0.06 -9.28
N ARG A 164 13.57 -0.92 -8.77
CA ARG A 164 12.49 -0.74 -7.79
C ARG A 164 12.38 -1.95 -6.85
N VAL A 165 11.63 -1.79 -5.77
CA VAL A 165 11.38 -2.86 -4.80
C VAL A 165 10.19 -3.70 -5.26
N LEU A 166 10.45 -4.93 -5.70
CA LEU A 166 9.44 -5.88 -6.16
C LEU A 166 9.10 -6.90 -5.06
N PRO A 167 7.87 -7.43 -5.02
CA PRO A 167 7.53 -8.56 -4.17
C PRO A 167 8.13 -9.86 -4.71
N ARG A 168 8.45 -10.84 -3.84
CA ARG A 168 8.88 -12.16 -4.33
C ARG A 168 7.66 -12.99 -4.68
N ARG A 169 7.63 -13.58 -5.88
CA ARG A 169 6.57 -14.50 -6.29
C ARG A 169 6.93 -15.92 -5.89
N VAL A 170 5.98 -16.60 -5.28
CA VAL A 170 6.14 -17.95 -4.78
C VAL A 170 4.93 -18.79 -5.19
N MET A 171 5.11 -20.09 -5.38
CA MET A 171 3.96 -20.97 -5.66
C MET A 171 3.10 -21.11 -4.40
N ALA A 172 1.78 -21.00 -4.52
CA ALA A 172 0.86 -21.03 -3.37
C ALA A 172 0.95 -22.36 -2.57
N HIS A 173 1.26 -23.47 -3.24
CA HIS A 173 1.37 -24.78 -2.59
C HIS A 173 2.79 -25.10 -2.11
N ASP A 174 3.81 -24.42 -2.64
CA ASP A 174 5.21 -24.61 -2.26
C ASP A 174 5.91 -23.27 -2.10
N HIS A 175 6.07 -22.86 -0.84
CA HIS A 175 6.66 -21.58 -0.49
C HIS A 175 8.18 -21.54 -0.69
N LYS A 176 8.80 -22.67 -1.04
CA LYS A 176 10.25 -22.75 -1.28
C LYS A 176 10.60 -22.35 -2.72
N THR A 177 9.73 -22.70 -3.66
CA THR A 177 9.96 -22.45 -5.08
C THR A 177 9.56 -21.02 -5.45
N GLN A 178 10.56 -20.15 -5.60
CA GLN A 178 10.38 -18.76 -6.03
C GLN A 178 10.40 -18.66 -7.55
N VAL A 179 9.49 -17.85 -8.10
CA VAL A 179 9.43 -17.57 -9.54
C VAL A 179 9.95 -16.16 -9.79
N PRO A 180 11.09 -15.99 -10.50
CA PRO A 180 11.65 -14.66 -10.74
C PRO A 180 10.73 -13.84 -11.65
N TRP A 181 10.80 -12.51 -11.53
CA TRP A 181 10.17 -11.59 -12.49
C TRP A 181 10.87 -11.65 -13.85
N PRO A 182 10.16 -11.39 -14.97
CA PRO A 182 10.78 -11.39 -16.29
C PRO A 182 11.72 -10.19 -16.42
N ALA A 183 12.61 -10.17 -17.40
CA ALA A 183 13.34 -8.93 -17.70
C ALA A 183 12.36 -7.89 -18.29
N PRO A 184 12.52 -6.58 -17.99
CA PRO A 184 11.71 -5.54 -18.61
C PRO A 184 11.87 -5.57 -20.14
N LEU A 185 10.75 -5.51 -20.87
CA LEU A 185 10.72 -5.59 -22.34
C LEU A 185 11.44 -4.42 -23.01
N GLU A 186 11.29 -3.22 -22.43
CA GLU A 186 11.97 -2.02 -22.87
C GLU A 186 12.90 -1.54 -21.74
N PRO A 187 14.19 -1.29 -22.03
CA PRO A 187 15.05 -0.63 -21.05
C PRO A 187 14.46 0.76 -20.76
N VAL A 188 14.53 1.19 -19.50
CA VAL A 188 14.13 2.56 -19.14
C VAL A 188 15.10 3.52 -19.83
N GLU A 189 14.68 4.07 -20.97
CA GLU A 189 15.46 5.00 -21.77
C GLU A 189 15.58 6.37 -21.09
N HIS A 190 16.63 7.09 -21.47
CA HIS A 190 16.83 8.46 -21.04
C HIS A 190 15.92 9.38 -21.84
N VAL A 191 14.92 9.98 -21.18
CA VAL A 191 14.06 10.99 -21.79
C VAL A 191 14.83 12.30 -21.91
N GLU A 192 14.63 13.03 -23.00
CA GLU A 192 15.19 14.38 -23.20
C GLU A 192 14.88 15.29 -22.01
N GLY A 193 15.92 15.90 -21.43
CA GLY A 193 15.81 16.70 -20.20
C GLY A 193 16.02 15.92 -18.89
N SER A 194 16.27 14.61 -18.95
CA SER A 194 16.67 13.82 -17.77
C SER A 194 18.16 14.00 -17.47
N THR A 195 18.51 14.22 -16.21
CA THR A 195 19.91 14.23 -15.75
C THR A 195 20.48 12.82 -15.67
N GLU A 196 21.76 12.67 -15.96
CA GLU A 196 22.49 11.41 -15.76
C GLU A 196 22.50 10.99 -14.29
N ARG A 197 22.59 9.68 -14.05
CA ARG A 197 22.50 9.10 -12.70
C ARG A 197 23.58 9.65 -11.77
N ASP A 198 24.81 9.76 -12.26
CA ASP A 198 25.96 10.10 -11.42
C ASP A 198 25.91 11.56 -10.99
N VAL A 199 25.53 12.45 -11.91
CA VAL A 199 25.26 13.87 -11.63
C VAL A 199 24.08 14.03 -10.66
N ALA A 200 22.98 13.30 -10.88
CA ALA A 200 21.80 13.41 -10.02
C ALA A 200 22.02 12.87 -8.59
N ARG A 201 22.93 11.91 -8.42
CA ARG A 201 23.28 11.32 -7.11
C ARG A 201 24.44 12.01 -6.42
N GLU A 202 25.10 12.95 -7.09
CA GLU A 202 26.17 13.74 -6.50
C GLU A 202 25.64 14.50 -5.28
N ARG A 203 26.27 14.27 -4.13
CA ARG A 203 25.89 14.93 -2.89
C ARG A 203 26.52 16.32 -2.85
N THR A 204 25.72 17.33 -3.17
CA THR A 204 26.17 18.74 -3.17
C THR A 204 25.97 19.46 -1.84
N HIS A 205 25.08 18.95 -0.97
CA HIS A 205 24.75 19.59 0.30
C HIS A 205 25.13 18.75 1.53
N TRP A 206 25.73 19.42 2.50
CA TRP A 206 26.04 18.91 3.84
C TRP A 206 25.51 19.88 4.90
N VAL A 207 25.15 19.34 6.07
CA VAL A 207 24.75 20.15 7.22
C VAL A 207 26.02 20.73 7.84
N THR A 208 26.35 21.98 7.50
CA THR A 208 27.61 22.64 7.89
C THR A 208 27.50 23.49 9.15
N SER A 209 26.34 24.08 9.42
CA SER A 209 26.17 25.06 10.49
C SER A 209 24.86 24.85 11.23
N LEU A 210 24.90 25.01 12.56
CA LEU A 210 23.72 25.15 13.42
C LEU A 210 23.25 26.61 13.52
N VAL A 211 24.14 27.56 13.21
CA VAL A 211 23.87 29.00 13.36
C VAL A 211 23.30 29.59 12.08
N LYS A 212 23.86 29.22 10.92
CA LYS A 212 23.41 29.71 9.61
C LYS A 212 22.40 28.75 9.00
N PRO A 213 21.21 29.21 8.58
CA PRO A 213 20.26 28.36 7.87
C PRO A 213 20.80 27.96 6.49
N PRO A 214 20.38 26.80 5.95
CA PRO A 214 20.88 26.28 4.66
C PRO A 214 20.35 27.05 3.44
N PHE A 215 19.30 27.84 3.61
CA PHE A 215 18.70 28.69 2.56
C PHE A 215 18.46 30.10 3.12
N PRO A 216 18.37 31.12 2.25
CA PRO A 216 18.12 32.49 2.70
C PRO A 216 16.74 32.61 3.35
N ILE A 217 16.65 33.38 4.44
CA ILE A 217 15.40 33.62 5.19
C ILE A 217 14.32 34.23 4.28
N GLY A 218 14.71 35.03 3.28
CA GLY A 218 13.80 35.62 2.31
C GLY A 218 13.07 34.62 1.40
N ALA A 219 13.58 33.40 1.22
CA ALA A 219 12.94 32.36 0.40
C ALA A 219 11.88 31.54 1.17
N LEU A 220 11.76 31.75 2.49
CA LEU A 220 10.78 31.04 3.32
C LEU A 220 9.32 31.19 2.86
N PRO A 221 8.84 32.37 2.40
CA PRO A 221 7.46 32.53 1.95
C PRO A 221 7.11 31.70 0.71
N ASP A 222 8.10 31.41 -0.14
CA ASP A 222 7.90 30.62 -1.35
C ASP A 222 7.87 29.11 -1.05
N ILE A 223 8.72 28.66 -0.12
CA ILE A 223 8.80 27.26 0.29
C ILE A 223 7.58 26.86 1.14
N ARG A 224 7.14 27.76 2.02
CA ARG A 224 6.05 27.48 2.97
C ARG A 224 5.13 28.66 3.16
N ASN A 225 3.86 28.36 3.42
CA ASN A 225 2.91 29.38 3.85
C ASN A 225 3.28 29.89 5.26
N VAL A 226 3.75 31.13 5.33
CA VAL A 226 4.16 31.81 6.58
C VAL A 226 2.97 31.99 7.54
N HIS A 227 1.78 32.29 7.01
CA HIS A 227 0.58 32.62 7.79
C HIS A 227 -0.38 31.43 7.92
N HIS A 228 0.15 30.21 7.88
CA HIS A 228 -0.69 29.02 7.94
C HIS A 228 -1.34 28.85 9.33
N LYS A 229 -2.67 28.81 9.36
CA LYS A 229 -3.51 28.84 10.58
C LYS A 229 -3.18 27.78 11.65
N ARG A 230 -2.60 26.65 11.26
CA ARG A 230 -2.29 25.53 12.17
C ARG A 230 -0.92 25.66 12.86
N PHE A 231 -0.04 26.56 12.40
CA PHE A 231 1.26 26.78 13.04
C PHE A 231 1.17 27.96 14.01
N LYS A 232 0.85 27.67 15.27
CA LYS A 232 0.91 28.65 16.37
C LYS A 232 2.08 28.28 17.27
N ARG A 233 3.00 29.23 17.48
CA ARG A 233 4.10 29.11 18.45
C ARG A 233 3.92 30.23 19.44
N PHE A 234 3.85 29.89 20.73
CA PHE A 234 3.80 30.88 21.80
C PHE A 234 5.22 31.16 22.27
N SER A 235 5.55 32.43 22.48
CA SER A 235 6.79 32.77 23.18
C SER A 235 6.64 32.50 24.68
N GLU A 236 7.73 32.25 25.39
CA GLU A 236 7.70 32.08 26.86
C GLU A 236 7.03 33.28 27.54
N ARG A 237 7.30 34.49 27.04
CA ARG A 237 6.65 35.72 27.52
C ARG A 237 5.15 35.73 27.31
N GLU A 238 4.67 35.26 26.17
CA GLU A 238 3.22 35.13 25.91
C GLU A 238 2.58 34.10 26.83
N VAL A 239 3.29 33.00 27.11
CA VAL A 239 2.84 32.00 28.09
C VAL A 239 2.78 32.61 29.48
N ASP A 240 3.81 33.32 29.91
CA ASP A 240 3.87 33.99 31.22
C ASP A 240 2.74 35.02 31.38
N LEU A 241 2.47 35.81 30.33
CA LEU A 241 1.36 36.77 30.28
C LEU A 241 -0.02 36.07 30.35
N LEU A 242 -0.13 34.88 29.78
CA LEU A 242 -1.37 34.10 29.79
C LEU A 242 -1.57 33.37 31.14
N THR A 243 -0.49 32.97 31.80
CA THR A 243 -0.55 32.33 33.11
C THR A 243 -0.85 33.36 34.20
N ALA A 244 -1.89 33.08 35.00
CA ALA A 244 -2.18 33.91 36.15
C ALA A 244 -0.98 33.92 37.13
N PRO A 245 -0.66 35.07 37.74
CA PRO A 245 0.40 35.13 38.72
C PRO A 245 0.07 34.17 39.87
N LYS A 246 1.09 33.46 40.35
CA LYS A 246 0.92 32.62 41.54
C LYS A 246 0.47 33.51 42.70
N PRO A 247 -0.55 33.10 43.47
CA PRO A 247 -1.04 33.91 44.58
C PRO A 247 0.08 34.14 45.58
N PHE A 248 0.09 35.32 46.20
CA PHE A 248 0.99 35.59 47.31
C PHE A 248 0.67 34.62 48.45
N ILE A 249 1.66 33.80 48.82
CA ILE A 249 1.57 32.89 49.95
C ILE A 249 2.09 33.66 51.19
N PRO A 250 1.22 34.00 52.17
CA PRO A 250 1.65 34.74 53.36
C PRO A 250 2.69 33.93 54.15
N LYS A 251 3.61 34.60 54.85
CA LYS A 251 4.80 33.98 55.47
C LYS A 251 4.54 32.78 56.41
N GLY A 252 3.32 32.58 56.93
CA GLY A 252 2.96 31.43 57.78
C GLY A 252 2.36 30.21 57.05
N THR A 253 1.91 30.33 55.80
CA THR A 253 1.41 29.18 55.01
C THR A 253 2.49 28.31 54.34
N PRO A 254 3.68 28.79 53.93
CA PRO A 254 4.70 27.89 53.39
C PRO A 254 5.22 26.96 54.48
N GLU A 255 5.22 27.35 55.76
CA GLU A 255 5.51 26.44 56.88
C GLU A 255 4.45 25.34 57.02
N LEU A 256 3.18 25.61 56.71
CA LEU A 256 2.10 24.61 56.71
C LEU A 256 2.22 23.61 55.56
N PHE A 257 2.71 24.04 54.39
CA PHE A 257 2.98 23.15 53.23
C PHE A 257 4.37 22.49 53.27
N ALA A 258 5.33 23.12 53.96
CA ALA A 258 6.67 22.61 54.21
C ALA A 258 6.73 21.75 55.46
N ARG A 259 5.67 21.70 56.29
CA ARG A 259 5.40 20.50 57.10
C ARG A 259 5.47 19.36 56.12
N PRO A 260 6.50 18.50 56.19
CA PRO A 260 6.56 17.38 55.28
C PRO A 260 5.22 16.68 55.46
N GLN A 261 4.49 16.49 54.36
CA GLN A 261 3.58 15.36 54.33
C GLN A 261 4.51 14.17 54.51
N HIS A 262 4.80 13.82 55.76
CA HIS A 262 5.67 12.72 56.10
C HIS A 262 5.10 11.59 55.28
N LYS A 263 5.86 11.10 54.30
CA LYS A 263 5.49 9.88 53.60
C LYS A 263 5.30 8.90 54.74
N LYS A 264 4.04 8.57 55.07
CA LYS A 264 3.76 7.59 56.10
C LYS A 264 4.63 6.41 55.71
N PRO A 265 5.48 5.88 56.62
CA PRO A 265 6.33 4.76 56.27
C PRO A 265 5.42 3.73 55.60
N GLU A 266 5.77 3.30 54.39
CA GLU A 266 5.05 2.22 53.74
C GLU A 266 5.17 1.04 54.71
N ASN A 267 4.06 0.70 55.37
CA ASN A 267 4.01 -0.40 56.34
C ASN A 267 4.20 -1.70 55.55
N LYS A 268 5.45 -2.08 55.33
CA LYS A 268 5.80 -3.37 54.74
C LYS A 268 5.44 -4.46 55.75
N LEU A 269 4.80 -5.52 55.27
CA LEU A 269 4.55 -6.71 56.08
C LEU A 269 5.90 -7.25 56.59
N THR A 270 5.98 -7.52 57.88
CA THR A 270 7.17 -8.18 58.45
C THR A 270 7.17 -9.65 58.03
N ALA A 271 8.36 -10.26 57.94
CA ALA A 271 8.48 -11.69 57.62
C ALA A 271 7.68 -12.58 58.59
N GLU A 272 7.53 -12.14 59.84
CA GLU A 272 6.68 -12.81 60.85
C GLU A 272 5.19 -12.75 60.48
N MET A 273 4.71 -11.60 60.00
CA MET A 273 3.34 -11.44 59.51
C MET A 273 3.10 -12.28 58.26
N GLU A 274 4.05 -12.33 57.33
CA GLU A 274 3.96 -13.16 56.13
C GLU A 274 3.94 -14.65 56.47
N ALA A 275 4.80 -15.10 57.39
CA ALA A 275 4.80 -16.48 57.87
C ALA A 275 3.51 -16.83 58.61
N PHE A 276 2.97 -15.90 59.41
CA PHE A 276 1.68 -16.09 60.07
C PHE A 276 0.54 -16.23 59.05
N ILE A 277 0.46 -15.33 58.06
CA ILE A 277 -0.53 -15.38 56.98
C ILE A 277 -0.38 -16.69 56.20
N GLY A 278 0.84 -17.10 55.86
CA GLY A 278 1.13 -18.36 55.17
C GLY A 278 0.65 -19.58 55.97
N ASN A 279 0.93 -19.64 57.27
CA ASN A 279 0.48 -20.72 58.14
C ASN A 279 -1.06 -20.78 58.25
N VAL A 280 -1.71 -19.62 58.32
CA VAL A 280 -3.19 -19.55 58.34
C VAL A 280 -3.77 -20.03 57.01
N MET A 281 -3.19 -19.62 55.88
CA MET A 281 -3.62 -20.08 54.55
C MET A 281 -3.43 -21.58 54.38
N GLN A 282 -2.31 -22.13 54.84
CA GLN A 282 -2.03 -23.57 54.75
C GLN A 282 -3.01 -24.39 55.59
N LYS A 283 -3.25 -23.98 56.84
CA LYS A 283 -4.27 -24.64 57.70
C LYS A 283 -5.65 -24.63 57.07
N HIS A 284 -6.03 -23.53 56.41
CA HIS A 284 -7.32 -23.45 55.73
C HIS A 284 -7.36 -24.33 54.46
N ALA A 285 -6.28 -24.40 53.69
CA ALA A 285 -6.17 -25.29 52.53
C ALA A 285 -6.26 -26.76 52.94
N ASP A 286 -5.53 -27.18 53.99
CA ASP A 286 -5.58 -28.54 54.51
C ASP A 286 -6.97 -28.90 55.06
N ALA A 287 -7.65 -27.95 55.72
CA ALA A 287 -9.03 -28.14 56.16
C ALA A 287 -10.00 -28.33 54.98
N GLN A 288 -9.82 -27.61 53.87
CA GLN A 288 -10.64 -27.81 52.67
C GLN A 288 -10.35 -29.13 51.95
N VAL A 289 -9.08 -29.56 51.87
CA VAL A 289 -8.73 -30.88 51.33
C VAL A 289 -9.33 -31.99 52.20
N GLY A 290 -9.22 -31.88 53.52
CA GLY A 290 -9.85 -32.82 54.44
C GLY A 290 -11.38 -32.85 54.32
N GLN A 291 -12.04 -31.72 54.09
CA GLN A 291 -13.48 -31.69 53.77
C GLN A 291 -13.78 -32.36 52.42
N HIS A 292 -13.00 -32.08 51.39
CA HIS A 292 -13.16 -32.67 50.07
C HIS A 292 -12.95 -34.20 50.08
N ASP A 293 -11.97 -34.69 50.84
CA ASP A 293 -11.70 -36.12 51.00
C ASP A 293 -12.77 -36.81 51.87
N ARG A 294 -13.32 -36.14 52.89
CA ARG A 294 -14.52 -36.62 53.59
C ARG A 294 -15.74 -36.71 52.67
N VAL A 295 -15.94 -35.73 51.79
CA VAL A 295 -17.03 -35.73 50.81
C VAL A 295 -16.82 -36.82 49.74
N LYS A 296 -15.59 -37.10 49.30
CA LYS A 296 -15.29 -38.24 48.41
C LYS A 296 -15.45 -39.58 49.11
N GLY A 297 -15.02 -39.71 50.37
CA GLY A 297 -15.18 -40.93 51.17
C GLY A 297 -16.64 -41.29 51.46
N LEU A 298 -17.56 -40.30 51.54
CA LEU A 298 -19.00 -40.53 51.63
C LEU A 298 -19.65 -40.97 50.30
N LYS A 299 -18.99 -40.79 49.14
CA LYS A 299 -19.51 -41.24 47.84
C LYS A 299 -19.13 -42.69 47.49
N TYR A 300 -18.27 -43.33 48.29
CA TYR A 300 -17.81 -44.72 48.08
C TYR A 300 -18.16 -45.65 49.27
N LYS A 301 -19.28 -45.39 49.95
CA LYS A 301 -19.92 -46.31 50.90
C LYS A 301 -21.38 -46.51 50.53
#